data_AF-A0A7W0G580-F1
#
_entry.id   AF-A0A7W0G580-F1
#
_cell.length_a   1.000
_cell.length_b   1.000
_cell.length_c   1.000
_cell.angle_alpha   90.00
_cell.angle_beta   90.00
_cell.angle_gamma   90.00
#
_symmetry.space_group_name_H-M   'P 1'
#
loop_
_entity.id
_entity.type
_entity.pdbx_description
1 polymer ?
#
loop_
_entity_poly.entity_id
_entity_poly.type
_entity_poly.pdbx_seq_one_letter_code
_entity_poly.pdbx_strand_id
1 'polypeptide(L)'
;MSSDETSLEFDMFEEMRRTLTHMLIEEGRDPIEAERISFYVMQGLRDVPKLLNALGRAKKPYTETLGLLRDVLENASSLGRARAMLLGLGDDQVVH
;
A
#
# COMPACT_ATOMS: atom_id res chain seq x y z
N MET A 1 -19.90 -7.66 -3.48
CA MET A 1 -18.85 -8.02 -2.51
C MET A 1 -19.53 -8.08 -1.16
N SER A 2 -19.34 -9.17 -0.43
CA SER A 2 -19.94 -9.31 0.92
C SER A 2 -19.21 -8.38 1.89
N SER A 3 -19.90 -7.85 2.90
CA SER A 3 -19.29 -7.08 3.98
C SER A 3 -18.17 -7.86 4.68
N ASP A 4 -18.27 -9.20 4.71
CA ASP A 4 -17.28 -10.10 5.30
C ASP A 4 -15.96 -10.12 4.52
N GLU A 5 -16.00 -10.06 3.19
CA GLU A 5 -14.80 -10.01 2.34
C GLU A 5 -14.04 -8.69 2.56
N THR A 6 -14.77 -7.61 2.78
CA THR A 6 -14.20 -6.27 3.06
C THR A 6 -13.55 -6.21 4.44
N SER A 7 -14.14 -6.90 5.44
CA SER A 7 -13.58 -7.00 6.79
C SER A 7 -12.28 -7.80 6.82
N LEU A 8 -12.25 -8.96 6.15
CA LEU A 8 -11.05 -9.79 6.07
C LEU A 8 -9.88 -9.10 5.36
N GLU A 9 -10.16 -8.37 4.27
CA GLU A 9 -9.15 -7.58 3.57
C GLU A 9 -8.59 -6.48 4.49
N PHE A 10 -9.46 -5.77 5.21
CA PHE A 10 -9.05 -4.74 6.16
C PHE A 10 -8.19 -5.32 7.29
N ASP A 11 -8.61 -6.43 7.89
CA ASP A 11 -7.90 -7.09 8.99
C ASP A 11 -6.50 -7.55 8.54
N MET A 12 -6.38 -8.10 7.33
CA MET A 12 -5.11 -8.49 6.74
C MET A 12 -4.18 -7.28 6.52
N PHE A 13 -4.69 -6.18 5.95
CA PHE A 13 -3.86 -4.98 5.74
C PHE A 13 -3.40 -4.36 7.06
N GLU A 14 -4.25 -4.36 8.08
CA GLU A 14 -3.89 -3.86 9.40
C GLU A 14 -2.86 -4.77 10.11
N GLU A 15 -2.98 -6.08 9.97
CA GLU A 15 -1.97 -7.04 10.47
C GLU A 15 -0.62 -6.85 9.77
N MET A 16 -0.62 -6.71 8.44
CA MET A 16 0.59 -6.43 7.66
C MET A 16 1.22 -5.09 8.07
N ARG A 17 0.41 -4.05 8.29
CA ARG A 17 0.89 -2.74 8.78
C ARG A 17 1.60 -2.87 10.11
N ARG A 18 0.99 -3.57 11.07
CA ARG A 18 1.55 -3.79 12.41
C ARG A 18 2.85 -4.59 12.35
N THR A 19 2.88 -5.64 11.55
CA THR A 19 4.08 -6.47 11.34
C THR A 19 5.23 -5.64 10.78
N LEU A 20 4.98 -4.83 9.75
CA LEU A 20 5.99 -3.94 9.18
C LEU A 20 6.44 -2.87 10.19
N THR A 21 5.51 -2.31 10.97
CA THR A 21 5.83 -1.32 12.01
C THR A 21 6.76 -1.92 13.05
N HIS A 22 6.47 -3.13 13.53
CA HIS A 22 7.34 -3.83 14.49
C HIS A 22 8.73 -4.11 13.90
N MET A 23 8.81 -4.59 12.64
CA MET A 23 10.08 -4.84 11.98
C MET A 23 10.95 -3.59 11.90
N LEU A 24 10.37 -2.43 11.57
CA LEU A 24 11.10 -1.16 11.50
C LEU A 24 11.55 -0.66 12.88
N ILE A 25 10.75 -0.90 13.93
CA ILE A 25 11.13 -0.59 15.31
C ILE A 25 12.29 -1.49 15.76
N GLU A 26 12.25 -2.78 15.43
CA GLU A 26 13.35 -3.72 15.73
C GLU A 26 14.66 -3.36 15.02
N GLU A 27 14.57 -2.73 13.85
CA GLU A 27 15.72 -2.14 13.12
C GLU A 27 16.26 -0.85 13.79
N GLY A 28 15.58 -0.36 14.84
CA GLY A 28 16.00 0.82 15.61
C GLY A 28 15.38 2.14 15.13
N ARG A 29 14.35 2.11 14.29
CA ARG A 29 13.62 3.34 13.92
C ARG A 29 12.75 3.86 15.05
N ASP A 30 12.52 5.16 15.04
CA ASP A 30 11.53 5.79 15.91
C ASP A 30 10.14 5.20 15.66
N PRO A 31 9.34 4.88 16.71
CA PRO A 31 8.02 4.27 16.55
C PRO A 31 7.04 5.08 15.69
N ILE A 32 7.08 6.42 15.77
CA ILE A 32 6.20 7.28 14.98
C ILE A 32 6.62 7.27 13.51
N GLU A 33 7.93 7.30 13.25
CA GLU A 33 8.46 7.18 11.89
C GLU A 33 8.12 5.80 11.29
N ALA A 34 8.32 4.73 12.04
CA ALA A 34 8.01 3.35 11.63
C ALA A 34 6.51 3.18 11.28
N GLU A 35 5.62 3.75 12.10
CA GLU A 35 4.18 3.72 11.83
C GLU A 35 3.81 4.50 10.56
N ARG A 36 4.42 5.67 10.35
CA ARG A 36 4.19 6.48 9.13
C ARG A 36 4.69 5.79 7.87
N ILE A 37 5.89 5.18 7.90
CA ILE A 37 6.41 4.39 6.78
C ILE A 37 5.43 3.26 6.47
N SER A 38 5.05 2.48 7.48
CA SER A 38 4.17 1.32 7.31
C SER A 38 2.81 1.71 6.75
N PHE A 39 2.24 2.82 7.21
CA PHE A 39 1.02 3.38 6.67
C PHE A 39 1.13 3.69 5.17
N TYR A 40 2.18 4.39 4.75
CA TYR A 40 2.37 4.73 3.34
C TYR A 40 2.64 3.50 2.46
N VAL A 41 3.35 2.49 2.97
CA VAL A 41 3.51 1.21 2.27
C VAL A 41 2.15 0.54 2.07
N MET A 42 1.34 0.41 3.12
CA MET A 42 0.02 -0.22 3.01
C MET A 42 -0.93 0.55 2.09
N GLN A 43 -0.90 1.89 2.14
CA GLN A 43 -1.69 2.71 1.23
C GLN A 43 -1.30 2.46 -0.23
N GLY A 44 -0.01 2.39 -0.54
CA GLY A 44 0.47 2.13 -1.89
C GLY A 44 0.18 0.72 -2.41
N LEU A 45 0.07 -0.27 -1.52
CA LEU A 45 -0.17 -1.67 -1.87
C LEU A 45 -1.65 -2.06 -1.88
N ARG A 46 -2.54 -1.22 -1.34
CA ARG A 46 -3.94 -1.56 -1.06
C ARG A 46 -4.69 -2.16 -2.26
N ASP A 47 -4.54 -1.55 -3.43
CA ASP A 47 -5.33 -1.91 -4.62
C ASP A 47 -4.60 -2.85 -5.57
N VAL A 48 -3.31 -3.14 -5.31
CA VAL A 48 -2.49 -4.02 -6.14
C VAL A 48 -3.08 -5.44 -6.22
N PRO A 49 -3.49 -6.10 -5.12
CA PRO A 49 -4.11 -7.43 -5.20
C PRO A 49 -5.39 -7.45 -6.04
N LYS A 50 -6.20 -6.39 -5.98
CA LYS A 50 -7.43 -6.27 -6.77
C LYS A 50 -7.12 -6.16 -8.26
N LEU A 51 -6.13 -5.35 -8.62
CA LEU A 51 -5.66 -5.22 -10.00
C LEU A 51 -5.09 -6.53 -10.53
N LEU A 52 -4.22 -7.21 -9.77
CA LEU A 52 -3.67 -8.51 -10.18
C LEU A 52 -4.77 -9.56 -10.37
N ASN A 53 -5.75 -9.60 -9.47
CA ASN A 53 -6.93 -10.47 -9.60
C ASN A 53 -7.78 -10.12 -10.82
N ALA A 54 -7.89 -8.84 -11.20
CA ALA A 54 -8.59 -8.41 -12.41
C ALA A 54 -7.86 -8.85 -13.69
N LEU A 55 -6.55 -8.62 -13.75
CA LEU A 55 -5.71 -8.99 -14.89
C LEU A 55 -5.62 -10.51 -15.09
N GLY A 56 -5.60 -11.28 -14.00
CA GLY A 56 -5.58 -12.75 -14.05
C GLY A 56 -6.92 -13.40 -14.45
N ARG A 57 -8.02 -12.64 -14.46
CA ARG A 57 -9.35 -13.16 -14.81
C ARG A 57 -9.69 -12.81 -16.26
N ALA A 58 -9.75 -13.82 -17.13
CA ALA A 58 -10.05 -13.68 -18.56
C ALA A 58 -11.41 -13.01 -18.91
N LYS A 59 -12.32 -12.82 -17.94
CA LYS A 59 -13.68 -12.32 -18.16
C LYS A 59 -14.01 -10.99 -17.46
N LYS A 60 -13.04 -10.32 -16.80
CA LYS A 60 -13.34 -9.00 -16.23
C LYS A 60 -13.51 -7.95 -17.33
N PRO A 61 -14.49 -7.03 -17.21
CA PRO A 61 -14.61 -5.91 -18.13
C PRO A 61 -13.33 -5.07 -18.17
N TYR A 62 -12.94 -4.65 -19.38
CA TYR A 62 -11.77 -3.80 -19.61
C TYR A 62 -11.84 -2.49 -18.79
N THR A 63 -13.02 -1.87 -18.72
CA THR A 63 -13.25 -0.62 -17.99
C THR A 63 -13.05 -0.76 -16.48
N GLU A 64 -13.48 -1.88 -15.90
CA GLU A 64 -13.28 -2.18 -14.47
C GLU A 64 -11.79 -2.37 -14.15
N THR A 65 -11.08 -3.11 -15.03
CA THR A 65 -9.64 -3.33 -14.88
C THR A 65 -8.85 -2.02 -15.02
N LEU A 66 -9.27 -1.14 -15.93
CA LEU A 66 -8.68 0.19 -16.10
C LEU A 66 -8.93 1.10 -14.88
N GLY A 67 -10.10 1.00 -14.24
CA GLY A 67 -10.39 1.68 -12.98
C GLY A 67 -9.40 1.29 -11.89
N LEU A 68 -9.24 -0.02 -11.65
CA LEU A 68 -8.28 -0.54 -10.66
C LEU A 68 -6.83 -0.14 -10.97
N LEU A 69 -6.46 -0.07 -12.26
CA LEU A 69 -5.13 0.42 -12.64
C LEU A 69 -4.94 1.88 -12.23
N ARG A 70 -5.94 2.74 -12.41
CA ARG A 70 -5.87 4.14 -12.00
C ARG A 70 -5.73 4.27 -10.48
N ASP A 71 -6.52 3.53 -9.72
CA ASP A 71 -6.46 3.54 -8.25
C ASP A 71 -5.05 3.16 -7.75
N VAL A 72 -4.44 2.13 -8.34
CA VAL A 72 -3.05 1.73 -8.04
C VAL A 72 -2.06 2.85 -8.38
N LEU A 73 -2.20 3.49 -9.54
CA LEU A 73 -1.28 4.55 -9.96
C LEU A 73 -1.42 5.82 -9.09
N GLU A 74 -2.63 6.16 -8.65
CA GLU A 74 -2.86 7.28 -7.73
C GLU A 74 -2.20 7.04 -6.36
N ASN A 75 -2.28 5.80 -5.86
CA ASN A 75 -1.66 5.41 -4.59
C ASN A 75 -0.15 5.15 -4.69
N ALA A 76 0.43 5.04 -5.88
CA ALA A 76 1.86 4.78 -6.08
C ALA A 76 2.76 5.87 -5.46
N SER A 77 2.28 7.11 -5.37
CA SER A 77 2.98 8.22 -4.72
C SER A 77 3.27 7.96 -3.23
N SER A 78 2.42 7.19 -2.54
CA SER A 78 2.65 6.80 -1.15
C SER A 78 3.87 5.88 -1.01
N LEU A 79 4.13 5.00 -1.99
CA LEU A 79 5.37 4.20 -1.99
C LEU A 79 6.61 5.09 -2.16
N GLY A 80 6.52 6.15 -2.96
CA GLY A 80 7.57 7.16 -3.08
C GLY A 80 7.90 7.82 -1.75
N ARG A 81 6.87 8.20 -0.98
CA ARG A 81 7.03 8.76 0.37
C ARG A 81 7.62 7.77 1.36
N ALA A 82 7.11 6.54 1.38
CA ALA A 82 7.67 5.47 2.22
C ALA A 82 9.15 5.23 1.91
N ARG A 83 9.53 5.18 0.63
CA ARG A 83 10.93 5.07 0.19
C ARG A 83 11.78 6.24 0.67
N ALA A 84 11.28 7.47 0.53
CA ALA A 84 12.01 8.66 0.96
C ALA A 84 12.31 8.63 2.47
N MET A 85 11.29 8.31 3.29
CA MET A 85 11.44 8.13 4.73
C MET A 85 12.41 7.00 5.09
N LEU A 86 12.29 5.83 4.44
CA LEU A 86 13.20 4.71 4.65
C LEU A 86 14.66 5.07 4.35
N LEU A 87 14.91 5.89 3.32
CA LEU A 87 16.25 6.25 2.90
C LEU A 87 16.76 7.57 3.52
N GLY A 88 15.96 8.22 4.39
CA GLY A 88 16.30 9.55 4.92
C GLY A 88 16.42 10.64 3.85
N LEU A 89 15.77 10.44 2.69
CA LEU A 89 15.70 11.44 1.63
C LEU A 89 14.60 12.44 2.02
N GLY A 90 14.93 13.71 2.19
CA GLY A 90 13.94 14.75 2.49
C GLY A 90 12.81 14.79 1.44
N ASP A 91 11.65 15.35 1.84
CA ASP A 91 10.42 15.38 1.04
C ASP A 91 10.57 16.02 -0.36
N ASP A 92 11.62 16.83 -0.57
CA ASP A 92 11.91 17.51 -1.84
C ASP A 92 12.32 16.57 -3.00
N GLN A 93 12.62 15.29 -2.75
CA GLN A 93 13.03 14.34 -3.80
C GLN A 93 11.90 13.44 -4.33
N VAL A 94 10.65 13.60 -3.84
CA VAL A 94 9.53 12.71 -4.19
C VAL A 94 8.70 13.24 -5.37
N VAL A 95 9.02 14.43 -5.88
CA VAL A 95 8.31 15.08 -7.00
C VAL A 95 9.24 15.25 -8.19
N HIS A 96 9.46 14.20 -8.97
CA HIS A 96 9.91 14.28 -10.36
C HIS A 96 9.38 13.09 -11.17
#